data_AF-A0A7Y2EQ24-F1
#
_entry.id   AF-A0A7Y2EQ24-F1
#
_cell.length_a   1.000
_cell.length_b   1.000
_cell.length_c   1.000
_cell.angle_alpha   90.00
_cell.angle_beta   90.00
_cell.angle_gamma   90.00
#
_symmetry.space_group_name_H-M   'P 1'
#
loop_
_entity.id
_entity.type
_entity.pdbx_description
1 polymer ?
#
loop_
_entity_poly.entity_id
_entity_poly.type
_entity_poly.pdbx_seq_one_letter_code
_entity_poly.pdbx_strand_id
1 'polypeptide(L)'
;MQQTWRWFGPDDPVTLENIVQAGATGVVTSLHHIPTGAAWPHEEVARRKAEIEAHGLTWSVVESIPLHNDLKTRTGDWQELLENYKESVRNVGAAGIEVVCYNFMPVVDWTRTNLDYELPNASRALRFEMTDFAAYDVFVLQREGAEQDYDAQLLQRARARLDAMSDAEKTLLEKNIIAGLPGGEGSYDRDGIRTAIAEFIALGNEGMRANLFAFLEAVIPVAEEAGVRMCIHP
;
A
#
# COMPACT_ATOMS: atom_id res chain seq x y z
N MET A 1 6.19 6.56 -25.88
CA MET A 1 5.99 5.88 -24.60
C MET A 1 6.41 6.86 -23.51
N GLN A 2 5.55 7.18 -22.55
CA GLN A 2 5.96 7.99 -21.39
C GLN A 2 6.55 7.05 -20.35
N GLN A 3 7.83 7.25 -19.99
CA GLN A 3 8.53 6.44 -19.02
C GLN A 3 8.54 7.19 -17.69
N THR A 4 8.01 6.55 -16.65
CA THR A 4 7.89 7.15 -15.32
C THR A 4 8.71 6.37 -14.29
N TRP A 5 9.03 7.03 -13.18
CA TRP A 5 9.75 6.44 -12.06
C TRP A 5 9.07 6.78 -10.73
N ARG A 6 8.94 5.81 -9.83
CA ARG A 6 8.37 6.05 -8.49
C ARG A 6 9.42 6.65 -7.55
N TRP A 7 9.16 7.86 -7.07
CA TRP A 7 10.02 8.62 -6.17
C TRP A 7 9.26 8.92 -4.88
N PHE A 8 9.88 8.67 -3.73
CA PHE A 8 9.23 8.80 -2.42
C PHE A 8 9.34 10.21 -1.82
N GLY A 9 10.00 11.15 -2.49
CA GLY A 9 10.17 12.52 -2.03
C GLY A 9 11.60 12.83 -1.59
N PRO A 10 11.81 13.95 -0.86
CA PRO A 10 13.15 14.47 -0.56
C PRO A 10 14.07 13.51 0.19
N ASP A 11 13.51 12.59 0.96
CA ASP A 11 14.26 11.61 1.77
C ASP A 11 14.54 10.30 1.00
N ASP A 12 14.11 10.18 -0.25
CA ASP A 12 14.41 9.02 -1.10
C ASP A 12 15.91 8.97 -1.41
N PRO A 13 16.62 7.84 -1.17
CA PRO A 13 18.02 7.71 -1.56
C PRO A 13 18.27 7.81 -3.07
N VAL A 14 17.23 7.61 -3.90
CA VAL A 14 17.27 7.86 -5.35
C VAL A 14 16.84 9.29 -5.62
N THR A 15 17.75 10.12 -6.13
CA THR A 15 17.46 11.54 -6.38
C THR A 15 16.74 11.78 -7.70
N LEU A 16 16.14 12.96 -7.87
CA LEU A 16 15.53 13.36 -9.14
C LEU A 16 16.56 13.40 -10.29
N GLU A 17 17.82 13.75 -10.02
CA GLU A 17 18.89 13.67 -11.02
C GLU A 17 19.18 12.23 -11.45
N ASN A 18 19.14 11.26 -10.52
CA ASN A 18 19.27 9.84 -10.88
C ASN A 18 18.12 9.42 -11.81
N ILE A 19 16.90 9.88 -11.53
CA ILE A 19 15.71 9.59 -12.34
C ILE A 19 15.83 10.16 -13.75
N VAL A 20 16.31 11.41 -13.89
CA VAL A 20 16.61 12.02 -15.18
C VAL A 20 17.67 11.21 -15.94
N GLN A 21 18.77 10.82 -15.27
CA GLN A 21 19.85 10.04 -15.88
C GLN A 21 19.41 8.63 -16.28
N ALA A 22 18.45 8.03 -15.56
CA ALA A 22 17.83 6.76 -15.92
C ALA A 22 16.93 6.86 -17.17
N GLY A 23 16.62 8.07 -17.63
CA GLY A 23 15.86 8.34 -18.85
C GLY A 23 14.35 8.44 -18.65
N ALA A 24 13.86 8.51 -17.41
CA ALA A 24 12.46 8.80 -17.15
C ALA A 24 12.16 10.28 -17.43
N THR A 25 10.97 10.57 -17.95
CA THR A 25 10.49 11.93 -18.19
C THR A 25 9.38 12.32 -17.21
N GLY A 26 8.84 11.34 -16.47
CA GLY A 26 7.79 11.54 -15.50
C GLY A 26 8.10 10.90 -14.15
N VAL A 27 7.48 11.45 -13.11
CA VAL A 27 7.55 10.94 -11.74
C VAL A 27 6.19 10.40 -11.32
N VAL A 28 6.23 9.27 -10.65
CA VAL A 28 5.13 8.75 -9.82
C VAL A 28 5.50 9.05 -8.36
N THR A 29 4.65 9.74 -7.60
CA THR A 29 4.95 10.04 -6.18
C THR A 29 3.65 10.15 -5.37
N SER A 30 3.77 10.19 -4.06
CA SER A 30 2.71 10.57 -3.13
C SER A 30 3.23 11.55 -2.06
N LEU A 31 2.33 12.12 -1.25
CA LEU A 31 2.65 12.99 -0.12
C LEU A 31 2.72 12.16 1.17
N HIS A 32 3.77 11.34 1.29
CA HIS A 32 3.96 10.36 2.38
C HIS A 32 4.05 10.97 3.79
N HIS A 33 4.33 12.27 3.91
CA HIS A 33 4.37 12.98 5.19
C HIS A 33 2.99 13.40 5.68
N ILE A 34 1.96 13.31 4.84
CA ILE A 34 0.57 13.58 5.23
C ILE A 34 -0.03 12.29 5.81
N PRO A 35 -0.60 12.32 7.03
CA PRO A 35 -1.22 11.14 7.63
C PRO A 35 -2.30 10.52 6.75
N THR A 36 -2.41 9.19 6.75
CA THR A 36 -3.46 8.48 6.01
C THR A 36 -4.85 8.97 6.40
N GLY A 37 -5.70 9.26 5.42
CA GLY A 37 -7.06 9.74 5.64
C GLY A 37 -7.19 11.26 5.81
N ALA A 38 -6.10 11.99 6.01
CA ALA A 38 -6.13 13.45 6.02
C ALA A 38 -6.24 14.01 4.58
N ALA A 39 -6.97 15.12 4.42
CA ALA A 39 -7.05 15.81 3.15
C ALA A 39 -5.68 16.36 2.75
N TRP A 40 -5.29 16.18 1.48
CA TRP A 40 -4.07 16.76 0.93
C TRP A 40 -4.26 18.26 0.69
N PRO A 41 -3.49 19.13 1.37
CA PRO A 41 -3.58 20.57 1.13
C PRO A 41 -3.09 20.92 -0.29
N HIS A 42 -3.78 21.84 -0.94
CA HIS A 42 -3.43 22.29 -2.29
C HIS A 42 -1.98 22.80 -2.39
N GLU A 43 -1.52 23.54 -1.38
CA GLU A 43 -0.16 24.07 -1.31
C GLU A 43 0.90 22.96 -1.25
N GLU A 44 0.60 21.83 -0.61
CA GLU A 44 1.53 20.71 -0.51
C GLU A 44 1.65 19.95 -1.83
N VAL A 45 0.53 19.77 -2.54
CA VAL A 45 0.53 19.23 -3.91
C VAL A 45 1.33 20.14 -4.83
N ALA A 46 1.09 21.46 -4.78
CA ALA A 46 1.80 22.43 -5.59
C ALA A 46 3.30 22.46 -5.29
N ARG A 47 3.68 22.38 -4.01
CA ARG A 47 5.08 22.34 -3.56
C ARG A 47 5.83 21.14 -4.14
N ARG A 48 5.26 19.93 -4.00
CA ARG A 48 5.86 18.71 -4.55
C ARG A 48 5.93 18.75 -6.09
N LYS A 49 4.90 19.28 -6.75
CA LYS A 49 4.91 19.45 -8.20
C LYS A 49 6.05 20.36 -8.65
N ALA A 50 6.21 21.52 -8.02
CA ALA A 50 7.26 22.48 -8.35
C ALA A 50 8.67 21.91 -8.15
N GLU A 51 8.87 21.12 -7.10
CA GLU A 51 10.14 20.42 -6.83
C GLU A 51 10.53 19.46 -7.97
N ILE A 52 9.56 18.68 -8.45
CA ILE A 52 9.75 17.75 -9.57
C ILE A 52 10.03 18.52 -10.87
N GLU A 53 9.25 19.57 -11.15
CA GLU A 53 9.38 20.38 -12.37
C GLU A 53 10.69 21.16 -12.44
N ALA A 54 11.27 21.54 -11.29
CA ALA A 54 12.58 22.17 -11.22
C ALA A 54 13.71 21.29 -11.81
N HIS A 55 13.49 19.97 -11.90
CA HIS A 55 14.42 19.01 -12.49
C HIS A 55 14.05 18.63 -13.94
N GLY A 56 13.10 19.34 -14.57
CA GLY A 56 12.65 19.06 -15.93
C GLY A 56 11.80 17.78 -16.06
N LEU A 57 11.29 17.26 -14.94
CA LEU A 57 10.39 16.12 -14.89
C LEU A 57 8.93 16.58 -14.72
N THR A 58 7.98 15.71 -15.04
CA THR A 58 6.55 15.95 -14.79
C THR A 58 6.02 15.01 -13.72
N TRP A 59 5.33 15.52 -12.69
CA TRP A 59 4.54 14.65 -11.82
C TRP A 59 3.37 14.08 -12.62
N SER A 60 3.51 12.82 -13.03
CA SER A 60 2.63 12.19 -14.03
C SER A 60 1.52 11.36 -13.39
N VAL A 61 1.80 10.71 -12.26
CA VAL A 61 0.86 9.83 -11.57
C VAL A 61 1.00 10.00 -10.06
N VAL A 62 -0.11 10.06 -9.33
CA VAL A 62 -0.13 9.90 -7.88
C VAL A 62 -0.13 8.41 -7.55
N GLU A 63 0.80 7.91 -6.74
CA GLU A 63 0.76 6.53 -6.22
C GLU A 63 1.23 6.48 -4.76
N SER A 64 0.31 6.55 -3.79
CA SER A 64 -1.16 6.63 -3.91
C SER A 64 -1.72 7.79 -3.07
N ILE A 65 -3.01 8.11 -3.24
CA ILE A 65 -3.76 8.72 -2.14
C ILE A 65 -4.19 7.54 -1.25
N PRO A 66 -3.64 7.38 -0.04
CA PRO A 66 -3.89 6.20 0.77
C PRO A 66 -5.32 6.20 1.32
N LEU A 67 -6.03 5.07 1.22
CA LEU A 67 -7.35 4.89 1.83
C LEU A 67 -7.19 4.31 3.23
N HIS A 68 -7.83 4.95 4.20
CA HIS A 68 -7.86 4.46 5.57
C HIS A 68 -8.74 3.19 5.70
N ASN A 69 -8.41 2.28 6.61
CA ASN A 69 -9.16 1.04 6.81
C ASN A 69 -10.60 1.29 7.27
N ASP A 70 -10.86 2.30 8.11
CA ASP A 70 -12.23 2.72 8.45
C ASP A 70 -13.07 3.10 7.22
N LEU A 71 -12.45 3.65 6.18
CA LEU A 71 -13.15 3.93 4.92
C LEU A 71 -13.51 2.64 4.19
N LYS A 72 -12.64 1.63 4.22
CA LYS A 72 -12.86 0.31 3.59
C LYS A 72 -13.91 -0.51 4.34
N THR A 73 -13.94 -0.42 5.67
CA THR A 73 -14.91 -1.12 6.54
C THR A 73 -16.21 -0.33 6.75
N ARG A 74 -16.21 0.98 6.45
CA ARG A 74 -17.29 1.94 6.77
C ARG A 74 -17.61 1.99 8.26
N THR A 75 -16.57 1.99 9.07
CA THR A 75 -16.62 2.14 10.54
C THR A 75 -16.01 3.49 10.95
N GLY A 76 -16.08 3.82 12.25
CA GLY A 76 -15.47 5.05 12.77
C GLY A 76 -15.91 6.31 12.00
N ASP A 77 -14.93 7.15 11.68
CA ASP A 77 -15.14 8.45 11.01
C ASP A 77 -15.07 8.35 9.47
N TRP A 78 -15.49 7.22 8.88
CA TRP A 78 -15.41 6.97 7.44
C TRP A 78 -16.02 8.07 6.56
N GLN A 79 -17.03 8.79 7.05
CA GLN A 79 -17.65 9.89 6.30
C GLN A 79 -16.70 11.08 6.13
N GLU A 80 -15.98 11.44 7.18
CA GLU A 80 -14.97 12.49 7.12
C GLU A 80 -13.79 12.05 6.25
N LEU A 81 -13.33 10.80 6.42
CA LEU A 81 -12.28 10.21 5.60
C LEU A 81 -12.63 10.21 4.11
N LEU A 82 -13.90 9.94 3.76
CA LEU A 82 -14.38 10.01 2.39
C LEU A 82 -14.35 11.44 1.83
N GLU A 83 -14.77 12.43 2.61
CA GLU A 83 -14.72 13.84 2.18
C GLU A 83 -13.27 14.32 2.02
N ASN A 84 -12.37 13.92 2.92
CA ASN A 84 -10.94 14.20 2.81
C ASN A 84 -10.32 13.57 1.55
N TYR A 85 -10.74 12.35 1.19
CA TYR A 85 -10.29 11.70 -0.02
C TYR A 85 -10.75 12.46 -1.27
N LYS A 86 -12.04 12.85 -1.32
CA LYS A 86 -12.59 13.68 -2.41
C LYS A 86 -11.85 15.00 -2.54
N GLU A 87 -11.56 15.65 -1.42
CA GLU A 87 -10.81 16.92 -1.42
C GLU A 87 -9.39 16.75 -1.95
N SER A 88 -8.72 15.68 -1.57
CA SER A 88 -7.39 15.34 -2.09
C SER A 88 -7.42 15.14 -3.61
N VAL A 89 -8.44 14.44 -4.13
CA VAL A 89 -8.64 14.26 -5.58
C VAL A 89 -8.86 15.60 -6.28
N ARG A 90 -9.68 16.51 -5.72
CA ARG A 90 -9.88 17.86 -6.27
C ARG A 90 -8.58 18.65 -6.31
N ASN A 91 -7.79 18.62 -5.24
CA ASN A 91 -6.53 19.36 -5.15
C ASN A 91 -5.46 18.83 -6.11
N VAL A 92 -5.42 17.51 -6.31
CA VAL A 92 -4.57 16.85 -7.33
C VAL A 92 -5.00 17.28 -8.74
N GLY A 93 -6.31 17.27 -9.04
CA GLY A 93 -6.83 17.71 -10.33
C GLY A 93 -6.61 19.21 -10.60
N ALA A 94 -6.80 20.06 -9.58
CA ALA A 94 -6.52 21.50 -9.66
C ALA A 94 -5.04 21.80 -9.93
N ALA A 95 -4.13 20.95 -9.45
CA ALA A 95 -2.71 21.00 -9.78
C ALA A 95 -2.38 20.44 -11.18
N GLY A 96 -3.37 19.98 -11.95
CA GLY A 96 -3.20 19.45 -13.30
C GLY A 96 -2.59 18.05 -13.37
N ILE A 97 -2.70 17.27 -12.28
CA ILE A 97 -2.25 15.87 -12.26
C ILE A 97 -3.46 14.98 -12.56
N GLU A 98 -3.40 14.24 -13.66
CA GLU A 98 -4.59 13.60 -14.24
C GLU A 98 -4.80 12.13 -13.82
N VAL A 99 -3.86 11.51 -13.10
CA VAL A 99 -3.93 10.07 -12.80
C VAL A 99 -3.64 9.82 -11.32
N VAL A 100 -4.55 9.14 -10.66
CA VAL A 100 -4.40 8.67 -9.28
C VAL A 100 -4.47 7.15 -9.24
N CYS A 101 -3.34 6.53 -8.88
CA CYS A 101 -3.24 5.12 -8.55
C CYS A 101 -3.62 4.90 -7.08
N TYR A 102 -4.42 3.87 -6.79
CA TYR A 102 -4.85 3.50 -5.44
C TYR A 102 -5.11 1.99 -5.35
N ASN A 103 -5.24 1.43 -4.16
CA ASN A 103 -5.68 0.05 -3.96
C ASN A 103 -6.79 -0.01 -2.89
N PHE A 104 -7.49 -1.13 -2.83
CA PHE A 104 -8.51 -1.41 -1.81
C PHE A 104 -8.15 -2.67 -1.00
N MET A 105 -6.85 -2.92 -0.82
CA MET A 105 -6.37 -4.07 -0.07
C MET A 105 -6.67 -3.87 1.44
N PRO A 106 -7.26 -4.87 2.10
CA PRO A 106 -7.60 -4.78 3.52
C PRO A 106 -6.38 -5.04 4.41
N VAL A 107 -6.26 -4.29 5.51
CA VAL A 107 -5.24 -4.45 6.55
C VAL A 107 -3.82 -4.16 6.08
N VAL A 108 -3.26 -5.01 5.22
CA VAL A 108 -1.90 -4.88 4.67
C VAL A 108 -1.94 -4.60 3.18
N ASP A 109 -0.97 -3.81 2.73
CA ASP A 109 -0.72 -3.60 1.30
C ASP A 109 0.02 -4.82 0.71
N TRP A 110 0.61 -4.67 -0.48
CA TRP A 110 1.39 -5.73 -1.14
C TRP A 110 2.38 -6.42 -0.18
N THR A 111 2.30 -7.74 -0.09
CA THR A 111 2.97 -8.53 0.98
C THR A 111 4.11 -9.39 0.44
N ARG A 112 5.20 -9.51 1.21
CA ARG A 112 6.36 -10.38 0.95
C ARG A 112 6.83 -11.03 2.25
N THR A 113 7.40 -12.24 2.15
CA THR A 113 7.96 -12.95 3.31
C THR A 113 9.47 -12.72 3.46
N ASN A 114 10.14 -12.37 2.36
CA ASN A 114 11.57 -12.08 2.33
C ASN A 114 11.86 -10.85 1.45
N LEU A 115 12.55 -9.86 2.02
CA LEU A 115 12.92 -8.60 1.35
C LEU A 115 14.36 -8.58 0.84
N ASP A 116 15.11 -9.65 1.07
CA ASP A 116 16.55 -9.75 0.79
C ASP A 116 16.94 -11.13 0.25
N TYR A 117 16.14 -11.69 -0.66
CA TYR A 117 16.38 -13.02 -1.20
C TYR A 117 17.50 -12.98 -2.25
N GLU A 118 18.64 -13.59 -1.94
CA GLU A 118 19.78 -13.66 -2.85
C GLU A 118 19.55 -14.66 -4.00
N LEU A 119 19.75 -14.18 -5.23
CA LEU A 119 19.68 -14.96 -6.45
C LEU A 119 21.04 -15.57 -6.81
N PRO A 120 21.11 -16.59 -7.70
CA PRO A 120 22.37 -17.20 -8.11
C PRO A 120 23.40 -16.26 -8.75
N ASN A 121 22.97 -15.07 -9.20
CA ASN A 121 23.84 -14.03 -9.74
C ASN A 121 24.26 -12.98 -8.69
N ALA A 122 24.06 -13.26 -7.40
CA ALA A 122 24.32 -12.38 -6.25
C ALA A 122 23.48 -11.09 -6.18
N SER A 123 22.45 -10.95 -7.03
CA SER A 123 21.46 -9.87 -6.87
C SER A 123 20.41 -10.24 -5.82
N ARG A 124 19.75 -9.23 -5.26
CA ARG A 124 18.71 -9.39 -4.24
C ARG A 124 17.33 -9.17 -4.86
N ALA A 125 16.36 -9.98 -4.47
CA ALA A 125 14.98 -9.91 -4.93
C ALA A 125 14.00 -9.97 -3.75
N LEU A 126 12.79 -9.47 -3.98
CA LEU A 126 11.68 -9.68 -3.06
C LEU A 126 11.04 -11.03 -3.36
N ARG A 127 10.67 -11.77 -2.31
CA ARG A 127 10.07 -13.10 -2.43
C ARG A 127 8.87 -13.24 -1.51
N PHE A 128 7.82 -13.87 -2.05
CA PHE A 128 6.73 -14.44 -1.26
C PHE A 128 6.89 -15.96 -1.29
N GLU A 129 6.88 -16.58 -0.12
CA GLU A 129 6.95 -18.04 0.02
C GLU A 129 5.82 -18.50 0.95
N MET A 130 4.98 -19.40 0.44
CA MET A 130 3.74 -19.80 1.11
C MET A 130 3.99 -20.59 2.39
N THR A 131 5.08 -21.37 2.47
CA THR A 131 5.44 -22.11 3.69
C THR A 131 5.81 -21.17 4.84
N ASP A 132 6.60 -20.13 4.57
CA ASP A 132 6.96 -19.08 5.52
C ASP A 132 5.71 -18.26 5.91
N PHE A 133 4.83 -17.93 4.95
CA PHE A 133 3.58 -17.21 5.24
C PHE A 133 2.63 -18.02 6.12
N ALA A 134 2.38 -19.29 5.80
CA ALA A 134 1.56 -20.18 6.62
C ALA A 134 2.19 -20.42 8.01
N ALA A 135 3.53 -20.47 8.09
CA ALA A 135 4.24 -20.57 9.36
C ALA A 135 3.97 -19.35 10.26
N TYR A 136 4.03 -18.16 9.68
CA TYR A 136 3.65 -16.92 10.37
C TYR A 136 2.17 -16.94 10.78
N ASP A 137 1.26 -17.09 9.82
CA ASP A 137 -0.18 -16.95 10.02
C ASP A 137 -0.74 -17.92 11.08
N VAL A 138 -0.38 -19.20 10.98
CA VAL A 138 -0.93 -20.25 11.85
C VAL A 138 -0.24 -20.30 13.22
N PHE A 139 1.08 -20.13 13.28
CA PHE A 139 1.84 -20.41 14.51
C PHE A 139 2.39 -19.17 15.23
N VAL A 140 2.60 -18.06 14.51
CA VAL A 140 3.13 -16.81 15.08
C VAL A 140 2.00 -15.81 15.33
N LEU A 141 1.25 -15.45 14.28
CA LEU A 141 0.06 -14.62 14.37
C LEU A 141 -1.07 -15.37 15.09
N GLN A 142 -1.19 -16.67 14.85
CA GLN A 142 -2.25 -17.53 15.40
C GLN A 142 -3.63 -16.95 15.08
N ARG A 143 -3.84 -16.62 13.80
CA ARG A 143 -5.14 -16.16 13.33
C ARG A 143 -6.17 -17.27 13.52
N GLU A 144 -7.34 -16.90 14.03
CA GLU A 144 -8.41 -17.85 14.31
C GLU A 144 -8.84 -18.59 13.03
N GLY A 145 -8.84 -19.93 13.09
CA GLY A 145 -9.24 -20.80 11.97
C GLY A 145 -8.24 -20.86 10.81
N ALA A 146 -7.05 -20.28 10.93
CA ALA A 146 -6.07 -20.20 9.84
C ALA A 146 -5.67 -21.56 9.28
N GLU A 147 -5.66 -22.62 10.10
CA GLU A 147 -5.34 -23.99 9.66
C GLU A 147 -6.29 -24.53 8.57
N GLN A 148 -7.47 -23.94 8.40
CA GLN A 148 -8.45 -24.35 7.39
C GLN A 148 -8.13 -23.81 5.99
N ASP A 149 -7.26 -22.79 5.91
CA ASP A 149 -6.87 -22.16 4.64
C ASP A 149 -5.69 -22.86 3.96
N TYR A 150 -5.11 -23.88 4.60
CA TYR A 150 -3.91 -24.57 4.15
C TYR A 150 -4.09 -26.09 4.15
N ASP A 151 -3.45 -26.77 3.19
CA ASP A 151 -3.42 -28.23 3.21
C ASP A 151 -2.49 -28.79 4.30
N ALA A 152 -2.74 -30.03 4.71
CA ALA A 152 -2.00 -30.67 5.81
C ALA A 152 -0.50 -30.81 5.54
N GLN A 153 -0.07 -30.98 4.28
CA GLN A 153 1.35 -31.11 3.95
C GLN A 153 2.07 -29.76 4.05
N LEU A 154 1.42 -28.69 3.63
CA LEU A 154 1.90 -27.33 3.79
C LEU A 154 2.01 -26.97 5.28
N LEU A 155 1.01 -27.28 6.10
CA LEU A 155 1.06 -27.05 7.55
C LEU A 155 2.22 -27.79 8.23
N GLN A 156 2.47 -29.04 7.83
CA GLN A 156 3.62 -29.79 8.33
C GLN A 156 4.94 -29.13 7.95
N ARG A 157 5.09 -28.69 6.70
CA ARG A 157 6.29 -27.98 6.23
C ARG A 157 6.44 -26.63 6.93
N ALA A 158 5.37 -25.88 7.11
CA ALA A 158 5.34 -24.60 7.80
C ALA A 158 5.79 -24.74 9.25
N ARG A 159 5.31 -25.77 9.94
CA ARG A 159 5.74 -26.05 11.32
C ARG A 159 7.23 -26.40 11.40
N ALA A 160 7.68 -27.34 10.57
CA ALA A 160 9.09 -27.72 10.52
C ALA A 160 10.00 -26.53 10.15
N ARG A 161 9.54 -25.67 9.23
CA ARG A 161 10.24 -24.45 8.82
C ARG A 161 10.37 -23.48 9.97
N LEU A 162 9.30 -23.23 10.73
CA LEU A 162 9.33 -22.34 11.90
C LEU A 162 10.19 -22.89 13.05
N ASP A 163 10.11 -24.19 13.32
CA ASP A 163 10.90 -24.85 14.36
C ASP A 163 12.41 -24.79 14.05
N ALA A 164 12.78 -24.71 12.77
CA ALA A 164 14.16 -24.54 12.32
C ALA A 164 14.65 -23.08 12.31
N MET A 165 13.76 -22.08 12.42
CA MET A 165 14.14 -20.67 12.48
C MET A 165 14.66 -20.30 13.88
N SER A 166 15.71 -19.49 13.90
CA SER A 166 16.10 -18.72 15.09
C SER A 166 15.04 -17.68 15.45
N ASP A 167 15.07 -17.18 16.70
CA ASP A 167 14.11 -16.15 17.13
C ASP A 167 14.27 -14.85 16.32
N ALA A 168 15.50 -14.51 15.92
CA ALA A 168 15.77 -13.36 15.05
C ALA A 168 15.11 -13.53 13.66
N GLU A 169 15.16 -14.72 13.08
CA GLU A 169 14.50 -15.01 11.80
C GLU A 169 12.97 -14.96 11.91
N LYS A 170 12.40 -15.44 13.03
CA LYS A 170 10.95 -15.35 13.29
C LYS A 170 10.49 -13.89 13.40
N THR A 171 11.23 -13.07 14.15
CA THR A 171 10.96 -11.64 14.27
C THR A 171 11.11 -10.93 12.93
N LEU A 172 12.12 -11.28 12.13
CA LEU A 172 12.32 -10.70 10.80
C LEU A 172 11.19 -11.08 9.85
N LEU A 173 10.74 -12.35 9.86
CA LEU A 173 9.62 -12.81 9.05
C LEU A 173 8.33 -12.03 9.38
N GLU A 174 8.00 -11.93 10.67
CA GLU A 174 6.86 -11.15 11.14
C GLU A 174 6.98 -9.69 10.68
N LYS A 175 8.13 -9.06 10.94
CA LYS A 175 8.38 -7.68 10.50
C LYS A 175 8.17 -7.51 8.99
N ASN A 176 8.69 -8.42 8.17
CA ASN A 176 8.54 -8.33 6.72
C ASN A 176 7.06 -8.41 6.27
N ILE A 177 6.24 -9.19 6.98
CA ILE A 177 4.82 -9.37 6.64
C ILE A 177 3.97 -8.20 7.14
N ILE A 178 4.23 -7.67 8.35
CA ILE A 178 3.35 -6.67 8.99
C ILE A 178 3.80 -5.21 8.83
N ALA A 179 5.05 -4.95 8.45
CA ALA A 179 5.59 -3.59 8.50
C ALA A 179 4.91 -2.61 7.54
N GLY A 180 4.17 -3.10 6.54
CA GLY A 180 3.70 -2.29 5.42
C GLY A 180 4.89 -1.89 4.56
N LEU A 181 4.94 -2.34 3.32
CA LEU A 181 6.03 -1.95 2.42
C LEU A 181 5.85 -0.49 1.98
N PRO A 182 6.91 0.20 1.51
CA PRO A 182 6.86 1.63 1.20
C PRO A 182 5.61 2.01 0.37
N GLY A 183 4.81 2.94 0.90
CA GLY A 183 3.56 3.41 0.29
C GLY A 183 2.25 2.90 0.91
N GLY A 184 2.29 2.06 1.95
CA GLY A 184 1.11 1.58 2.68
C GLY A 184 0.61 2.50 3.82
N GLU A 185 -0.51 2.11 4.46
CA GLU A 185 -1.28 2.90 5.44
C GLU A 185 -0.65 3.02 6.85
N GLY A 186 0.45 2.32 7.16
CA GLY A 186 1.14 2.39 8.45
C GLY A 186 1.62 1.02 8.94
N SER A 187 2.14 0.97 10.17
CA SER A 187 2.66 -0.26 10.78
C SER A 187 1.74 -0.77 11.90
N TYR A 188 1.41 -2.06 11.87
CA TYR A 188 0.71 -2.76 12.96
C TYR A 188 1.68 -3.46 13.90
N ASP A 189 1.27 -3.67 15.15
CA ASP A 189 1.80 -4.75 15.97
C ASP A 189 0.97 -6.03 15.77
N ARG A 190 1.38 -7.13 16.41
CA ARG A 190 0.73 -8.45 16.23
C ARG A 190 -0.74 -8.47 16.66
N ASP A 191 -1.09 -7.79 17.74
CA ASP A 191 -2.46 -7.82 18.24
C ASP A 191 -3.34 -6.87 17.41
N GLY A 192 -2.82 -5.71 17.02
CA GLY A 192 -3.48 -4.77 16.12
C GLY A 192 -3.80 -5.38 14.76
N ILE A 193 -2.84 -6.07 14.13
CA ILE A 193 -3.10 -6.74 12.85
C ILE A 193 -4.13 -7.88 13.00
N ARG A 194 -4.10 -8.62 14.10
CA ARG A 194 -5.09 -9.68 14.36
C ARG A 194 -6.51 -9.11 14.49
N THR A 195 -6.67 -8.01 15.24
CA THR A 195 -7.96 -7.32 15.36
C THR A 195 -8.45 -6.81 14.01
N ALA A 196 -7.59 -6.13 13.25
CA ALA A 196 -7.96 -5.62 11.93
C ALA A 196 -8.38 -6.76 10.98
N ILE A 197 -7.64 -7.88 10.96
CA ILE A 197 -8.03 -9.05 10.16
C ILE A 197 -9.41 -9.58 10.56
N ALA A 198 -9.70 -9.67 11.86
CA ALA A 198 -11.00 -10.16 12.34
C ALA A 198 -12.16 -9.26 11.89
N GLU A 199 -11.97 -7.93 11.89
CA GLU A 199 -12.95 -6.97 11.38
C GLU A 199 -13.26 -7.19 9.89
N PHE A 200 -12.22 -7.37 9.06
CA PHE A 200 -12.39 -7.63 7.63
C PHE A 200 -12.96 -9.03 7.34
N ILE A 201 -12.64 -10.04 8.15
CA ILE A 201 -13.27 -11.37 8.06
C ILE A 201 -14.77 -11.27 8.34
N ALA A 202 -15.17 -10.52 9.39
CA ALA A 202 -16.56 -10.32 9.74
C ALA A 202 -17.34 -9.56 8.65
N LEU A 203 -16.68 -8.60 7.97
CA LEU A 203 -17.24 -7.89 6.82
C LEU A 203 -17.45 -8.82 5.61
N GLY A 204 -16.48 -9.71 5.36
CA GLY A 204 -16.52 -10.70 4.29
C GLY A 204 -16.45 -10.10 2.87
N ASN A 205 -16.41 -10.98 1.87
CA ASN A 205 -16.20 -10.58 0.47
C ASN A 205 -17.33 -9.70 -0.08
N GLU A 206 -18.58 -10.00 0.26
CA GLU A 206 -19.74 -9.23 -0.22
C GLU A 206 -19.80 -7.85 0.44
N GLY A 207 -19.47 -7.75 1.73
CA GLY A 207 -19.34 -6.47 2.43
C GLY A 207 -18.22 -5.62 1.85
N MET A 208 -17.05 -6.21 1.59
CA MET A 208 -15.92 -5.53 0.95
C MET A 208 -16.28 -5.00 -0.45
N ARG A 209 -16.96 -5.80 -1.27
CA ARG A 209 -17.42 -5.36 -2.60
C ARG A 209 -18.43 -4.23 -2.51
N ALA A 210 -19.42 -4.35 -1.62
CA ALA A 210 -20.42 -3.31 -1.42
C ALA A 210 -19.77 -1.99 -0.97
N ASN A 211 -18.78 -2.05 -0.08
CA ASN A 211 -18.06 -0.87 0.40
C ASN A 211 -17.19 -0.25 -0.71
N LEU A 212 -16.51 -1.07 -1.52
CA LEU A 212 -15.78 -0.58 -2.70
C LEU A 212 -16.72 0.11 -3.70
N PHE A 213 -17.88 -0.48 -4.00
CA PHE A 213 -18.85 0.14 -4.91
C PHE A 213 -19.36 1.47 -4.37
N ALA A 214 -19.70 1.55 -3.08
CA ALA A 214 -20.12 2.81 -2.46
C ALA A 214 -19.00 3.87 -2.49
N PHE A 215 -17.75 3.49 -2.27
CA PHE A 215 -16.60 4.38 -2.42
C PHE A 215 -16.48 4.90 -3.86
N LEU A 216 -16.59 4.03 -4.86
CA LEU A 216 -16.52 4.39 -6.27
C LEU A 216 -17.67 5.32 -6.68
N GLU A 217 -18.91 5.01 -6.29
CA GLU A 217 -20.08 5.87 -6.54
C GLU A 217 -19.89 7.29 -5.99
N ALA A 218 -19.20 7.43 -4.87
CA ALA A 218 -18.93 8.71 -4.25
C ALA A 218 -17.73 9.46 -4.84
N VAL A 219 -16.66 8.77 -5.22
CA VAL A 219 -15.38 9.38 -5.61
C VAL A 219 -15.23 9.56 -7.12
N ILE A 220 -15.75 8.64 -7.94
CA ILE A 220 -15.60 8.72 -9.39
C ILE A 220 -16.19 10.01 -9.98
N PRO A 221 -17.40 10.49 -9.60
CA PRO A 221 -17.91 11.75 -10.11
C PRO A 221 -17.02 12.96 -9.76
N VAL A 222 -16.42 12.95 -8.57
CA VAL A 222 -15.48 14.01 -8.15
C VAL A 222 -14.19 13.95 -8.95
N ALA A 223 -13.68 12.74 -9.23
CA ALA A 223 -12.51 12.57 -10.08
C ALA A 223 -12.79 13.06 -11.51
N GLU A 224 -13.95 12.73 -12.08
CA GLU A 224 -14.37 13.22 -13.41
C GLU A 224 -14.47 14.75 -13.45
N GLU A 225 -15.10 15.37 -12.44
CA GLU A 225 -15.19 16.84 -12.31
C GLU A 225 -13.79 17.49 -12.24
N ALA A 226 -12.86 16.87 -11.51
CA ALA A 226 -11.50 17.35 -11.34
C ALA A 226 -10.56 17.01 -12.52
N GLY A 227 -11.03 16.30 -13.56
CA GLY A 227 -10.20 15.85 -14.68
C GLY A 227 -9.22 14.73 -14.31
N VAL A 228 -9.49 13.99 -13.23
CA VAL A 228 -8.65 12.91 -12.71
C VAL A 228 -9.20 11.54 -13.11
N ARG A 229 -8.31 10.67 -13.59
CA ARG A 229 -8.57 9.26 -13.85
C ARG A 229 -8.09 8.42 -12.67
N MET A 230 -9.01 7.66 -12.10
CA MET A 230 -8.71 6.71 -11.02
C MET A 230 -8.22 5.39 -11.61
N CYS A 231 -7.07 4.89 -11.16
CA CYS A 231 -6.46 3.63 -11.58
C CYS A 231 -6.31 2.70 -10.38
N ILE A 232 -7.14 1.67 -10.28
CA ILE A 232 -7.03 0.71 -9.19
C ILE A 232 -5.89 -0.29 -9.45
N HIS A 233 -5.00 -0.43 -8.48
CA HIS A 233 -3.95 -1.43 -8.45
C HIS A 233 -4.53 -2.75 -7.89
N PRO A 234 -4.21 -3.91 -8.51
CA PRO A 234 -4.68 -5.22 -8.05
C PRO A 234 -4.03 -5.68 -6.74
#